data_AF-A0A6A4TI84-F1
#
_entry.id   AF-A0A6A4TI84-F1
#
_cell.length_a   1.000
_cell.length_b   1.000
_cell.length_c   1.000
_cell.angle_alpha   90.00
_cell.angle_beta   90.00
_cell.angle_gamma   90.00
#
_symmetry.space_group_name_H-M   'P 1'
#
loop_
_entity.id
_entity.type
_entity.pdbx_description
1 polymer ?
#
loop_
_entity_poly.entity_id
_entity_poly.type
_entity_poly.pdbx_seq_one_letter_code
_entity_poly.pdbx_strand_id
1 'polypeptide(L)'
;MRLLPAAALCCLCSALVAMAAQPIQEQLSLTRTVGDAASFSCGGTDGCYVIWFQKKDTETFRVILGVDSDGSVDSDFNHPQVGDFTAERKQSIYEPLVQPVVSVYPAASSAALQDQSFLLCAASDMAPPPVRFSWTRQREGGPLEELPPAGGGQLELRGSGSTAAIRLVDRDALHTYRYLCNVQHEGGTVKAQAGQDVSALPPPTTLPPTTLPPPTLPPPAASAPSQFQVKLLCLLYTLLIVKSLVYCCGLCLISIVRNKTPSTRVKQDG
;
A
#
# COMPACT_ATOMS: atom_id res chain seq x y z
N MET A 1 0.23 29.49 49.61
CA MET A 1 0.55 28.20 48.94
C MET A 1 -0.75 27.66 48.35
N ARG A 2 -1.07 28.02 47.09
CA ARG A 2 -2.28 27.55 46.40
C ARG A 2 -1.97 26.18 45.80
N LEU A 3 -2.50 25.11 46.40
CA LEU A 3 -2.46 23.79 45.79
C LEU A 3 -3.43 23.78 44.61
N LEU A 4 -2.91 23.57 43.40
CA LEU A 4 -3.74 23.30 42.23
C LEU A 4 -4.43 21.93 42.41
N PRO A 5 -5.69 21.78 41.96
CA PRO A 5 -6.41 20.51 42.02
C PRO A 5 -5.77 19.49 41.07
N ALA A 6 -5.69 18.23 41.50
CA ALA A 6 -5.02 17.11 40.82
C ALA A 6 -5.46 16.88 39.35
N ALA A 7 -6.58 17.47 38.91
CA ALA A 7 -7.01 17.45 37.51
C ALA A 7 -6.07 18.23 36.58
N ALA A 8 -5.32 19.22 37.08
CA ALA A 8 -4.38 20.00 36.29
C ALA A 8 -3.05 19.28 36.01
N LEU A 9 -2.69 18.25 36.79
CA LEU A 9 -1.51 17.41 36.51
C LEU A 9 -1.80 16.34 35.45
N CYS A 10 -3.04 15.90 35.29
CA CYS A 10 -3.40 14.87 34.32
C CYS A 10 -3.35 15.39 32.86
N CYS A 11 -3.56 16.69 32.67
CA CYS A 11 -3.46 17.33 31.35
C CYS A 11 -2.03 17.63 30.89
N LEU A 12 -1.02 17.46 31.75
CA LEU A 12 0.40 17.59 31.35
C LEU A 12 0.98 16.28 30.79
N CYS A 13 0.24 15.17 30.85
CA CYS A 13 0.70 13.86 30.38
C CYS A 13 0.26 13.48 28.95
N SER A 14 -0.50 14.33 28.25
CA SER A 14 -1.11 13.95 26.96
C SER A 14 -0.43 14.55 25.72
N ALA A 15 0.75 15.16 25.85
CA ALA A 15 1.42 15.80 24.71
C ALA A 15 2.93 15.54 24.62
N LEU A 16 3.41 14.43 25.18
CA LEU A 16 4.57 13.75 24.59
C LEU A 16 4.04 12.65 23.69
N VAL A 17 3.53 13.04 22.52
CA VAL A 17 3.72 12.18 21.35
C VAL A 17 5.22 12.21 21.13
N ALA A 18 5.94 11.24 21.69
CA ALA A 18 7.22 10.87 21.14
C ALA A 18 6.90 10.49 19.70
N MET A 19 7.17 11.41 18.77
CA MET A 19 7.26 11.09 17.36
C MET A 19 8.44 10.12 17.29
N ALA A 20 8.18 8.83 17.53
CA ALA A 20 9.13 7.81 17.14
C ALA A 20 9.34 8.05 15.65
N ALA A 21 10.53 8.50 15.27
CA ALA A 21 10.92 8.59 13.87
C ALA A 21 10.79 7.15 13.34
N GLN A 22 9.67 6.89 12.65
CA GLN A 22 9.43 5.58 12.07
C GLN A 22 10.39 5.45 10.90
N PRO A 23 11.09 4.30 10.76
CA PRO A 23 11.88 4.05 9.58
C PRO A 23 11.00 4.23 8.35
N ILE A 24 11.47 5.06 7.41
CA ILE A 24 10.71 5.37 6.21
C ILE A 24 11.08 4.32 5.15
N GLN A 25 10.16 3.40 4.91
CA GLN A 25 10.29 2.40 3.85
C GLN A 25 9.39 2.80 2.68
N GLU A 26 9.97 3.49 1.70
CA GLU A 26 9.24 4.01 0.54
C GLU A 26 8.73 2.90 -0.40
N GLN A 27 9.41 1.76 -0.41
CA GLN A 27 9.04 0.60 -1.21
C GLN A 27 8.38 -0.51 -0.36
N LEU A 28 7.04 -0.49 -0.33
CA LEU A 28 6.22 -1.46 0.42
C LEU A 28 6.07 -2.82 -0.28
N SER A 29 6.24 -2.87 -1.61
CA SER A 29 6.22 -4.12 -2.38
C SER A 29 7.17 -4.08 -3.57
N LEU A 30 7.83 -5.20 -3.83
CA LEU A 30 8.73 -5.39 -4.97
C LEU A 30 8.56 -6.82 -5.50
N THR A 31 8.37 -6.95 -6.81
CA THR A 31 8.32 -8.24 -7.50
C THR A 31 9.49 -8.35 -8.45
N ARG A 32 10.22 -9.47 -8.39
CA ARG A 32 11.36 -9.77 -9.26
C ARG A 32 11.26 -11.17 -9.83
N THR A 33 11.89 -11.40 -10.97
CA THR A 33 12.02 -12.73 -11.56
C THR A 33 12.98 -13.60 -10.76
N VAL A 34 12.82 -14.92 -10.84
CA VAL A 34 13.69 -15.87 -10.15
C VAL A 34 15.12 -15.73 -10.67
N GLY A 35 16.07 -15.48 -9.76
CA GLY A 35 17.50 -15.26 -10.09
C GLY A 35 17.92 -13.78 -10.08
N ASP A 36 16.98 -12.84 -10.07
CA ASP A 36 17.30 -11.41 -9.94
C ASP A 36 17.46 -11.01 -8.47
N ALA A 37 18.43 -10.13 -8.19
CA ALA A 37 18.56 -9.51 -6.88
C ALA A 37 17.44 -8.47 -6.63
N ALA A 38 16.89 -8.48 -5.41
CA ALA A 38 15.91 -7.51 -4.95
C ALA A 38 16.51 -6.65 -3.84
N SER A 39 16.28 -5.34 -3.88
CA SER A 39 16.81 -4.38 -2.91
C SER A 39 15.69 -3.57 -2.30
N PHE A 40 15.72 -3.39 -0.98
CA PHE A 40 14.83 -2.51 -0.23
C PHE A 40 15.64 -1.40 0.43
N SER A 41 15.07 -0.21 0.52
CA SER A 41 15.71 0.95 1.18
C SER A 41 14.90 1.39 2.40
N CYS A 42 15.62 1.75 3.46
CA CYS A 42 15.08 2.32 4.68
C CYS A 42 15.77 3.67 4.93
N GLY A 43 14.99 4.75 5.10
CA GLY A 43 15.46 6.10 5.39
C GLY A 43 15.03 6.60 6.78
N GLY A 44 15.47 7.81 7.13
CA GLY A 44 15.08 8.48 8.39
C GLY A 44 15.64 7.81 9.64
N THR A 45 16.80 7.16 9.54
CA THR A 45 17.35 6.32 10.61
C THR A 45 18.27 7.07 11.57
N ASP A 46 18.51 8.38 11.43
CA ASP A 46 19.21 9.30 12.37
C ASP A 46 20.42 8.72 13.14
N GLY A 47 21.17 7.79 12.54
CA GLY A 47 22.31 7.12 13.21
C GLY A 47 21.92 6.06 14.25
N CYS A 48 20.70 5.53 14.20
CA CYS A 48 20.22 4.41 14.99
C CYS A 48 20.62 3.06 14.39
N TYR A 49 20.72 2.05 15.25
CA TYR A 49 20.85 0.65 14.87
C TYR A 49 19.58 0.18 14.13
N VAL A 50 19.74 -0.37 12.92
CA VAL A 50 18.63 -0.80 12.06
C VAL A 50 18.60 -2.32 11.98
N ILE A 51 17.46 -2.94 12.31
CA ILE A 51 17.29 -4.40 12.25
C ILE A 51 16.40 -4.78 11.07
N TRP A 52 16.86 -5.70 10.23
CA TRP A 52 16.12 -6.25 9.10
C TRP A 52 15.48 -7.58 9.45
N PHE A 53 14.20 -7.73 9.11
CA PHE A 53 13.42 -8.94 9.38
C PHE A 53 12.87 -9.57 8.10
N GLN A 54 12.86 -10.90 8.05
CA GLN A 54 12.14 -11.68 7.04
C GLN A 54 10.89 -12.28 7.67
N LYS A 55 9.77 -12.25 6.92
CA LYS A 55 8.58 -13.02 7.24
C LYS A 55 8.00 -13.63 5.97
N LYS A 56 7.75 -14.94 6.00
CA LYS A 56 6.97 -15.66 4.98
C LYS A 56 5.52 -15.78 5.46
N ASP A 57 4.58 -16.02 4.55
CA ASP A 57 3.13 -15.93 4.81
C ASP A 57 2.67 -16.69 6.07
N THR A 58 3.23 -17.87 6.30
CA THR A 58 2.87 -18.76 7.42
C THR A 58 3.90 -18.79 8.55
N GLU A 59 4.96 -17.98 8.47
CA GLU A 59 6.07 -17.98 9.43
C GLU A 59 6.04 -16.73 10.34
N THR A 60 6.78 -16.80 11.45
CA THR A 60 7.06 -15.64 12.31
C THR A 60 8.20 -14.80 11.73
N PHE A 61 8.31 -13.55 12.17
CA PHE A 61 9.47 -12.72 11.83
C PHE A 61 10.76 -13.38 12.30
N ARG A 62 11.77 -13.40 11.44
CA ARG A 62 13.13 -13.83 11.74
C ARG A 62 14.07 -12.66 11.46
N VAL A 63 15.01 -12.41 12.37
CA VAL A 63 16.04 -11.41 12.15
C VAL A 63 16.99 -11.94 11.09
N ILE A 64 17.27 -11.11 10.08
CA ILE A 64 18.23 -11.42 9.02
C ILE A 64 19.59 -10.89 9.44
N LEU A 65 19.65 -9.57 9.68
CA LEU A 65 20.86 -8.81 9.96
C LEU A 65 20.52 -7.50 10.68
N GLY A 66 21.52 -6.89 11.31
CA GLY A 66 21.50 -5.55 11.86
C GLY A 66 22.54 -4.67 11.17
N VAL A 67 22.27 -3.37 11.09
CA VAL A 67 23.21 -2.37 10.56
C VAL A 67 23.42 -1.31 11.63
N ASP A 68 24.68 -1.16 12.03
CA ASP A 68 25.11 -0.19 13.02
C ASP A 68 25.17 1.24 12.46
N SER A 69 25.29 2.19 13.39
CA SER A 69 25.35 3.61 13.08
C SER A 69 26.56 3.98 12.21
N ASP A 70 27.64 3.22 12.33
CA ASP A 70 28.87 3.33 11.53
C ASP A 70 28.80 2.60 10.18
N GLY A 71 27.73 1.83 9.94
CA GLY A 71 27.50 1.05 8.73
C GLY A 71 28.04 -0.37 8.77
N SER A 72 28.59 -0.83 9.90
CA SER A 72 28.94 -2.25 10.07
C SER A 72 27.68 -3.12 10.06
N VAL A 73 27.80 -4.31 9.49
CA VAL A 73 26.68 -5.26 9.33
C VAL A 73 26.89 -6.43 10.27
N ASP A 74 25.95 -6.62 11.19
CA ASP A 74 25.89 -7.77 12.08
C ASP A 74 24.92 -8.80 11.49
N SER A 75 25.37 -10.05 11.37
CA SER A 75 24.57 -11.15 10.80
C SER A 75 24.54 -12.37 11.71
N ASP A 76 25.01 -12.24 12.96
CA ASP A 76 25.15 -13.34 13.94
C ASP A 76 23.82 -13.75 14.59
N PHE A 77 22.73 -13.69 13.82
CA PHE A 77 21.36 -14.03 14.23
C PHE A 77 20.95 -15.46 13.85
N ASN A 78 21.87 -16.27 13.32
CA ASN A 78 21.64 -17.65 12.87
C ASN A 78 20.51 -17.79 11.82
N HIS A 79 20.40 -16.82 10.91
CA HIS A 79 19.42 -16.88 9.82
C HIS A 79 19.85 -17.94 8.77
N PRO A 80 18.97 -18.89 8.38
CA PRO A 80 19.36 -20.01 7.49
C PRO A 80 19.77 -19.56 6.08
N GLN A 81 19.35 -18.37 5.66
CA GLN A 81 19.64 -17.75 4.37
C GLN A 81 20.58 -16.55 4.50
N VAL A 82 21.38 -16.45 5.58
CA VAL A 82 22.22 -15.27 5.86
C VAL A 82 23.11 -14.88 4.68
N GLY A 83 23.65 -15.84 3.94
CA GLY A 83 24.50 -15.60 2.76
C GLY A 83 23.77 -15.03 1.54
N ASP A 84 22.44 -15.04 1.53
CA ASP A 84 21.63 -14.48 0.43
C ASP A 84 21.35 -12.97 0.63
N PHE A 85 21.70 -12.41 1.80
CA PHE A 85 21.38 -11.03 2.17
C PHE A 85 22.63 -10.19 2.37
N THR A 86 22.59 -8.97 1.85
CA THR A 86 23.62 -7.95 2.02
C THR A 86 22.95 -6.62 2.36
N ALA A 87 23.60 -5.82 3.20
CA ALA A 87 23.15 -4.48 3.53
C ALA A 87 24.32 -3.50 3.41
N GLU A 88 24.04 -2.30 2.93
CA GLU A 88 25.01 -1.22 2.84
C GLU A 88 24.40 0.07 3.35
N ARG A 89 25.17 0.81 4.16
CA ARG A 89 24.79 2.15 4.58
C ARG A 89 25.13 3.15 3.48
N LYS A 90 24.14 3.54 2.68
CA LYS A 90 24.27 4.70 1.81
C LYS A 90 24.30 5.98 2.65
N GLN A 91 25.42 6.69 2.65
CA GLN A 91 25.44 8.07 3.12
C GLN A 91 24.51 8.88 2.21
N SER A 92 23.67 9.73 2.81
CA SER A 92 22.81 10.68 2.09
C SER A 92 23.69 11.76 1.42
N ILE A 93 24.46 11.37 0.41
CA ILE A 93 24.78 12.26 -0.68
C ILE A 93 23.51 12.21 -1.51
N TYR A 94 22.71 13.28 -1.46
CA TYR A 94 21.50 13.46 -2.26
C TYR A 94 21.67 12.74 -3.61
N GLU A 95 20.95 11.62 -3.81
CA GLU A 95 20.90 11.03 -5.15
C GLU A 95 20.34 12.14 -6.06
N PRO A 96 21.05 12.51 -7.13
CA PRO A 96 20.64 13.63 -7.96
C PRO A 96 19.23 13.38 -8.47
N LEU A 97 18.35 14.38 -8.34
CA LEU A 97 16.98 14.31 -8.85
C LEU A 97 17.03 14.27 -10.38
N VAL A 98 16.85 13.07 -10.95
CA VAL A 98 16.76 12.89 -12.40
C VAL A 98 15.28 12.76 -12.77
N GLN A 99 14.84 13.63 -13.67
CA GLN A 99 13.45 13.67 -14.12
C GLN A 99 13.12 12.41 -14.94
N PRO A 100 11.91 11.86 -14.79
CA PRO A 100 11.49 10.70 -15.59
C PRO A 100 11.33 11.04 -17.06
N VAL A 101 11.84 10.16 -17.91
CA VAL A 101 11.43 10.06 -19.31
C VAL A 101 10.10 9.32 -19.34
N VAL A 102 9.05 9.98 -19.82
CA VAL A 102 7.69 9.42 -19.87
C VAL A 102 7.32 9.10 -21.30
N SER A 103 6.84 7.88 -21.50
CA SER A 103 6.37 7.38 -22.79
C SER A 103 5.05 6.64 -22.62
N VAL A 104 4.15 6.81 -23.60
CA VAL A 104 2.86 6.12 -23.63
C VAL A 104 2.79 5.27 -24.88
N TYR A 105 2.42 4.00 -24.71
CA TYR A 105 2.31 3.02 -25.76
C TYR A 105 0.92 2.38 -25.75
N PRO A 106 0.33 2.08 -26.92
CA PRO A 106 -0.80 1.17 -26.98
C PRO A 106 -0.33 -0.23 -26.59
N ALA A 107 -1.01 -0.87 -25.63
CA ALA A 107 -0.69 -2.24 -25.30
C ALA A 107 -1.28 -3.17 -26.37
N ALA A 108 -0.42 -3.94 -27.02
CA ALA A 108 -0.82 -4.93 -28.00
C ALA A 108 -1.56 -6.06 -27.28
N SER A 109 -2.88 -6.11 -27.46
CA SER A 109 -3.72 -7.20 -26.99
C SER A 109 -4.20 -8.01 -28.18
N SER A 110 -3.93 -9.32 -28.19
CA SER A 110 -4.57 -10.27 -29.12
C SER A 110 -6.07 -10.44 -28.83
N ALA A 111 -6.51 -9.95 -27.67
CA ALA A 111 -7.89 -9.94 -27.21
C ALA A 111 -8.33 -8.48 -26.99
N ALA A 112 -8.20 -7.64 -28.02
CA ALA A 112 -8.97 -6.41 -28.05
C ALA A 112 -10.45 -6.82 -27.99
N LEU A 113 -11.00 -6.88 -26.78
CA LEU A 113 -12.43 -6.87 -26.57
C LEU A 113 -12.92 -5.66 -27.36
N GLN A 114 -13.93 -5.86 -28.21
CA GLN A 114 -14.27 -4.93 -29.28
C GLN A 114 -14.34 -3.46 -28.81
N ASP A 115 -14.71 -3.24 -27.54
CA ASP A 115 -14.92 -1.92 -26.93
C ASP A 115 -13.83 -1.49 -25.92
N GLN A 116 -12.80 -2.30 -25.66
CA GLN A 116 -11.78 -2.04 -24.63
C GLN A 116 -10.36 -2.05 -25.20
N SER A 117 -9.59 -1.04 -24.81
CA SER A 117 -8.17 -0.87 -25.16
C SER A 117 -7.33 -0.66 -23.90
N PHE A 118 -6.03 -0.95 -23.99
CA PHE A 118 -5.10 -0.77 -22.89
C PHE A 118 -3.99 0.18 -23.30
N LEU A 119 -3.64 1.11 -22.42
CA LEU A 119 -2.51 2.01 -22.58
C LEU A 119 -1.46 1.70 -21.52
N LEU A 120 -0.20 1.64 -21.94
CA LEU A 120 0.96 1.49 -21.07
C LEU A 120 1.67 2.83 -20.99
N CYS A 121 1.74 3.42 -19.80
CA CYS A 121 2.63 4.55 -19.52
C CYS A 121 3.88 4.05 -18.80
N ALA A 122 5.05 4.34 -19.34
CA ALA A 122 6.34 3.98 -18.76
C ALA A 122 7.12 5.25 -18.39
N ALA A 123 7.56 5.32 -17.13
CA ALA A 123 8.50 6.30 -16.60
C ALA A 123 9.87 5.61 -16.40
N SER A 124 10.89 6.06 -17.10
CA SER A 124 12.26 5.53 -17.03
C SER A 124 13.29 6.62 -16.72
N ASP A 125 14.52 6.19 -16.45
CA ASP A 125 15.69 7.07 -16.34
C ASP A 125 15.56 8.15 -15.26
N MET A 126 14.97 7.77 -14.11
CA MET A 126 14.68 8.68 -13.01
C MET A 126 15.37 8.29 -11.70
N ALA A 127 15.60 9.29 -10.86
CA ALA A 127 16.11 9.12 -9.50
C ALA A 127 15.48 10.17 -8.58
N PRO A 128 14.90 9.80 -7.42
CA PRO A 128 14.67 8.44 -6.94
C PRO A 128 13.55 7.71 -7.72
N PRO A 129 13.45 6.38 -7.66
CA PRO A 129 12.45 5.59 -8.40
C PRO A 129 10.95 5.84 -8.08
N PRO A 130 10.53 6.33 -6.88
CA PRO A 130 9.10 6.49 -6.59
C PRO A 130 8.43 7.54 -7.47
N VAL A 131 7.40 7.12 -8.20
CA VAL A 131 6.49 8.00 -8.95
C VAL A 131 5.02 7.65 -8.74
N ARG A 132 4.15 8.63 -8.94
CA ARG A 132 2.69 8.48 -8.95
C ARG A 132 2.14 8.80 -10.33
N PHE A 133 1.27 7.95 -10.86
CA PHE A 133 0.64 8.14 -12.16
C PHE A 133 -0.76 8.74 -12.01
N SER A 134 -1.06 9.76 -12.80
CA SER A 134 -2.42 10.20 -13.06
C SER A 134 -2.69 10.29 -14.56
N TRP A 135 -3.95 10.12 -14.94
CA TRP A 135 -4.34 10.10 -16.34
C TRP A 135 -5.35 11.19 -16.61
N THR A 136 -5.18 11.86 -17.75
CA THR A 136 -6.17 12.79 -18.28
C THR A 136 -6.56 12.37 -19.69
N ARG A 137 -7.81 12.64 -20.08
CA ARG A 137 -8.27 12.47 -21.46
C ARG A 137 -8.76 13.79 -22.03
N GLN A 138 -8.59 13.96 -23.32
CA GLN A 138 -9.07 15.14 -24.04
C GLN A 138 -9.76 14.69 -25.33
N ARG A 139 -11.00 15.17 -25.54
CA ARG A 139 -11.66 15.08 -26.84
C ARG A 139 -11.08 16.16 -27.75
N GLU A 140 -11.06 15.93 -29.06
CA GLU A 140 -10.78 16.99 -30.04
C GLU A 140 -11.63 18.25 -29.76
N GLY A 141 -10.96 19.37 -29.45
CA GLY A 141 -11.61 20.65 -29.08
C GLY A 141 -12.33 20.67 -27.73
N GLY A 142 -12.27 19.59 -26.93
CA GLY A 142 -12.93 19.48 -25.63
C GLY A 142 -12.03 19.84 -24.44
N PRO A 143 -12.63 19.97 -23.23
CA PRO A 143 -11.89 20.17 -21.99
C PRO A 143 -11.06 18.93 -21.63
N LEU A 144 -9.98 19.14 -20.87
CA LEU A 144 -9.19 18.07 -20.29
C LEU A 144 -9.92 17.49 -19.08
N GLU A 145 -10.15 16.17 -19.08
CA GLU A 145 -10.85 15.45 -18.02
C GLU A 145 -9.89 14.53 -17.27
N GLU A 146 -9.83 14.65 -15.94
CA GLU A 146 -9.00 13.78 -15.09
C GLU A 146 -9.72 12.46 -14.82
N LEU A 147 -9.04 11.35 -15.08
CA LEU A 147 -9.58 10.01 -14.88
C LEU A 147 -9.34 9.55 -13.44
N PRO A 148 -10.35 8.94 -12.80
CA PRO A 148 -10.22 8.51 -11.41
C PRO A 148 -9.11 7.46 -11.26
N PRO A 149 -8.31 7.52 -10.19
CA PRO A 149 -7.19 6.59 -9.94
C PRO A 149 -7.63 5.18 -9.52
N ALA A 150 -8.88 5.01 -9.05
CA ALA A 150 -9.33 3.75 -8.43
C ALA A 150 -10.69 3.27 -8.99
N GLY A 151 -10.68 2.05 -9.53
CA GLY A 151 -11.87 1.37 -10.06
C GLY A 151 -11.54 0.16 -10.95
N GLY A 152 -10.52 -0.63 -10.60
CA GLY A 152 -10.16 -1.86 -11.34
C GLY A 152 -9.52 -1.67 -12.72
N GLY A 153 -9.38 -0.43 -13.21
CA GLY A 153 -8.84 -0.13 -14.54
C GLY A 153 -7.39 0.32 -14.58
N GLN A 154 -6.64 0.31 -13.48
CA GLN A 154 -5.23 0.71 -13.45
C GLN A 154 -4.37 -0.30 -12.70
N LEU A 155 -3.28 -0.75 -13.32
CA LEU A 155 -2.30 -1.68 -12.76
C LEU A 155 -0.90 -1.04 -12.82
N GLU A 156 -0.18 -1.00 -11.70
CA GLU A 156 1.18 -0.45 -11.64
C GLU A 156 2.21 -1.57 -11.58
N LEU A 157 3.28 -1.43 -12.36
CA LEU A 157 4.42 -2.35 -12.45
C LEU A 157 5.68 -1.58 -12.12
N ARG A 158 6.54 -2.13 -11.27
CA ARG A 158 7.80 -1.51 -10.84
C ARG A 158 8.96 -2.40 -11.26
N GLY A 159 9.87 -1.83 -12.06
CA GLY A 159 11.09 -2.46 -12.55
C GLY A 159 12.35 -1.83 -11.97
N SER A 160 13.51 -2.30 -12.46
CA SER A 160 14.84 -1.82 -12.05
C SER A 160 15.12 -0.43 -12.63
N GLY A 161 14.67 0.64 -11.96
CA GLY A 161 14.86 2.03 -12.45
C GLY A 161 13.79 2.52 -13.43
N SER A 162 12.72 1.74 -13.62
CA SER A 162 11.54 2.16 -14.36
C SER A 162 10.27 1.78 -13.60
N THR A 163 9.23 2.60 -13.73
CA THR A 163 7.89 2.29 -13.23
C THR A 163 6.90 2.49 -14.37
N ALA A 164 5.93 1.59 -14.49
CA ALA A 164 4.91 1.68 -15.51
C ALA A 164 3.51 1.53 -14.92
N ALA A 165 2.52 2.13 -15.59
CA ALA A 165 1.12 1.99 -15.29
C ALA A 165 0.36 1.55 -16.54
N ILE A 166 -0.38 0.47 -16.43
CA ILE A 166 -1.31 -0.03 -17.45
C ILE A 166 -2.71 0.50 -17.11
N ARG A 167 -3.35 1.17 -18.06
CA ARG A 167 -4.69 1.72 -17.93
C ARG A 167 -5.64 1.06 -18.92
N LEU A 168 -6.76 0.55 -18.43
CA LEU A 168 -7.92 0.17 -19.24
C LEU A 168 -8.66 1.44 -19.70
N VAL A 169 -8.98 1.46 -20.99
CA VAL A 169 -9.59 2.59 -21.68
C VAL A 169 -10.72 2.09 -22.57
N ASP A 170 -11.93 2.60 -22.33
CA ASP A 170 -13.08 2.35 -23.19
C ASP A 170 -12.95 3.13 -24.50
N ARG A 171 -13.16 2.45 -25.63
CA ARG A 171 -13.25 3.09 -26.95
C ARG A 171 -14.63 3.71 -27.12
N ASP A 172 -14.69 5.03 -27.32
CA ASP A 172 -15.92 5.69 -27.73
C ASP A 172 -16.22 5.34 -29.20
N ALA A 173 -17.49 5.13 -29.53
CA ALA A 173 -17.94 4.87 -30.89
C ALA A 173 -17.91 6.11 -31.79
N LEU A 174 -17.88 7.32 -31.21
CA LEU A 174 -18.11 8.58 -31.93
C LEU A 174 -16.94 9.56 -31.87
N HIS A 175 -16.05 9.43 -30.88
CA HIS A 175 -15.02 10.43 -30.62
C HIS A 175 -13.64 9.80 -30.50
N THR A 176 -12.66 10.47 -31.12
CA THR A 176 -11.24 10.22 -30.85
C THR A 176 -10.84 10.95 -29.57
N TYR A 177 -10.21 10.21 -28.66
CA TYR A 177 -9.70 10.77 -27.42
C TYR A 177 -8.17 10.70 -27.41
N ARG A 178 -7.56 11.81 -27.01
CA ARG A 178 -6.14 11.86 -26.66
C ARG A 178 -6.00 11.59 -25.17
N TYR A 179 -5.31 10.52 -24.84
CA TYR A 179 -5.00 10.17 -23.45
C TYR A 179 -3.62 10.67 -23.12
N LEU A 180 -3.48 11.30 -21.95
CA LEU A 180 -2.23 11.85 -21.46
C LEU A 180 -1.91 11.25 -20.10
N CYS A 181 -0.72 10.68 -20.00
CA CYS A 181 -0.18 10.18 -18.74
C CYS A 181 0.62 11.29 -18.07
N ASN A 182 0.34 11.55 -16.79
CA ASN A 182 1.07 12.50 -15.98
C ASN A 182 1.81 11.73 -14.87
N VAL A 183 3.09 12.02 -14.73
CA VAL A 183 3.95 11.39 -13.70
C VAL A 183 4.35 12.42 -12.68
N GLN A 184 4.10 12.14 -11.40
CA GLN A 184 4.54 12.94 -10.27
C GLN A 184 5.71 12.25 -9.57
N HIS A 185 6.82 12.97 -9.41
CA HIS A 185 8.08 12.51 -8.82
C HIS A 185 8.42 13.35 -7.57
N GLU A 186 9.17 12.76 -6.63
CA GLU A 186 9.31 13.20 -5.22
C GLU A 186 9.74 14.67 -5.01
N GLY A 187 10.36 15.31 -6.00
CA GLY A 187 10.77 16.72 -5.94
C GLY A 187 9.66 17.77 -6.13
N GLY A 188 8.41 17.37 -6.36
CA GLY A 188 7.36 18.31 -6.76
C GLY A 188 7.45 18.71 -8.24
N THR A 189 6.37 19.32 -8.73
CA THR A 189 5.85 19.35 -10.11
C THR A 189 6.87 19.43 -11.27
N VAL A 190 7.47 18.30 -11.62
CA VAL A 190 7.87 18.01 -13.00
C VAL A 190 6.85 17.02 -13.55
N LYS A 191 5.82 17.56 -14.22
CA LYS A 191 4.86 16.74 -14.97
C LYS A 191 5.52 16.34 -16.28
N ALA A 192 6.17 15.18 -16.29
CA ALA A 192 6.51 14.55 -17.56
C ALA A 192 5.21 13.95 -18.13
N GLN A 193 4.90 14.35 -19.37
CA GLN A 193 3.63 14.05 -20.01
C GLN A 193 3.88 13.46 -21.39
N ALA A 194 3.24 12.34 -21.69
CA ALA A 194 3.20 11.76 -23.02
C ALA A 194 1.76 11.41 -23.37
N GLY A 195 1.43 11.50 -24.66
CA GLY A 195 0.07 11.35 -25.15
C GLY A 195 -0.06 10.33 -26.26
N GLN A 196 -1.19 9.63 -26.27
CA GLN A 196 -1.55 8.67 -27.31
C GLN A 196 -2.98 8.93 -27.77
N ASP A 197 -3.18 9.03 -29.09
CA ASP A 197 -4.51 9.13 -29.68
C ASP A 197 -5.14 7.75 -29.82
N VAL A 198 -6.38 7.62 -29.35
CA VAL A 198 -7.20 6.43 -29.49
C VAL A 198 -8.40 6.77 -30.35
N SER A 199 -8.39 6.27 -31.59
CA SER A 199 -9.48 6.45 -32.54
C SER A 199 -10.75 5.76 -32.07
N ALA A 200 -11.88 6.31 -32.51
CA ALA A 200 -13.20 5.72 -32.32
C ALA A 200 -13.28 4.30 -32.87
N LEU A 201 -14.25 3.53 -32.39
CA LEU A 201 -14.54 2.18 -32.91
C LEU A 201 -14.71 2.26 -34.44
N PRO A 202 -14.07 1.37 -35.24
CA PRO A 202 -14.33 1.32 -36.67
C PRO A 202 -15.83 1.09 -36.92
N PRO A 203 -16.42 1.70 -37.98
CA PRO A 203 -17.83 1.53 -38.28
C PRO A 203 -18.15 0.03 -38.39
N PRO A 204 -19.32 -0.42 -37.91
CA PRO A 204 -19.69 -1.83 -37.99
C PRO A 204 -19.65 -2.24 -39.45
N THR A 205 -18.62 -3.00 -39.82
CA THR A 205 -18.53 -3.58 -41.14
C THR A 205 -19.66 -4.61 -41.18
N THR A 206 -20.62 -4.40 -42.08
CA THR A 206 -21.75 -5.28 -42.33
C THR A 206 -21.23 -6.64 -42.80
N LEU A 207 -20.90 -7.52 -41.85
CA LEU A 207 -20.67 -8.93 -42.12
C LEU A 207 -22.04 -9.61 -42.32
N PRO A 208 -22.18 -10.49 -43.32
CA PRO A 208 -23.41 -11.25 -43.52
C PRO A 208 -23.64 -12.20 -42.33
N PRO A 209 -24.89 -12.60 -42.06
CA PRO A 209 -25.23 -13.33 -40.84
C PRO A 209 -24.58 -14.71 -40.88
N THR A 210 -23.55 -14.90 -40.05
CA THR A 210 -23.02 -16.23 -39.76
C THR A 210 -23.62 -16.70 -38.44
N THR A 211 -24.40 -17.76 -38.57
CA THR A 211 -25.13 -18.54 -37.58
C THR A 211 -24.42 -18.64 -36.22
N LEU A 212 -25.11 -18.16 -35.18
CA LEU A 212 -24.77 -18.36 -33.77
C LEU A 212 -24.83 -19.85 -33.37
N PRO A 213 -23.87 -20.38 -32.59
CA PRO A 213 -24.17 -21.45 -31.63
C PRO A 213 -24.60 -20.84 -30.27
N PRO A 214 -25.39 -21.57 -29.47
CA PRO A 214 -26.08 -21.02 -28.30
C PRO A 214 -25.11 -20.68 -27.15
N PRO A 215 -25.43 -19.66 -26.31
CA PRO A 215 -24.63 -19.35 -25.14
C PRO A 215 -24.82 -20.43 -24.06
N THR A 216 -23.70 -21.01 -23.61
CA THR A 216 -23.69 -21.87 -22.42
C THR A 216 -23.61 -20.97 -21.18
N LEU A 217 -24.55 -21.15 -20.26
CA LEU A 217 -24.66 -20.45 -18.97
C LEU A 217 -23.35 -20.50 -18.16
N PRO A 218 -22.84 -19.36 -17.63
CA PRO A 218 -21.86 -19.38 -16.56
C PRO A 218 -22.53 -19.67 -15.20
N PRO A 219 -21.83 -20.36 -14.25
CA PRO A 219 -22.34 -20.63 -12.91
C PRO A 219 -22.44 -19.34 -12.07
N PRO A 220 -23.32 -19.30 -11.05
CA PRO A 220 -23.55 -18.11 -10.25
C PRO A 220 -22.31 -17.71 -9.46
N ALA A 221 -21.88 -16.46 -9.66
CA ALA A 221 -20.84 -15.81 -8.85
C ALA A 221 -21.28 -15.81 -7.38
N ALA A 222 -20.40 -16.32 -6.51
CA ALA A 222 -20.53 -16.13 -5.07
C ALA A 222 -20.50 -14.63 -4.78
N SER A 223 -21.58 -14.11 -4.23
CA SER A 223 -21.73 -12.69 -3.87
C SER A 223 -20.66 -12.29 -2.86
N ALA A 224 -19.85 -11.29 -3.22
CA ALA A 224 -19.00 -10.58 -2.27
C ALA A 224 -19.87 -10.01 -1.12
N PRO A 225 -19.44 -10.09 0.14
CA PRO A 225 -20.23 -9.61 1.27
C PRO A 225 -20.44 -8.10 1.10
N SER A 226 -21.71 -7.69 1.11
CA SER A 226 -22.07 -6.28 0.98
C SER A 226 -21.42 -5.46 2.10
N GLN A 227 -21.07 -4.19 1.81
CA GLN A 227 -20.56 -3.21 2.78
C GLN A 227 -21.36 -3.16 4.11
N PHE A 228 -22.64 -3.52 4.05
CA PHE A 228 -23.53 -3.59 5.20
C PHE A 228 -23.19 -4.75 6.15
N GLN A 229 -22.77 -5.90 5.62
CA GLN A 229 -22.35 -7.05 6.44
C GLN A 229 -21.04 -6.78 7.18
N VAL A 230 -20.07 -6.13 6.52
CA VAL A 230 -18.79 -5.77 7.15
C VAL A 230 -19.01 -4.76 8.29
N LYS A 231 -19.85 -3.74 8.08
CA LYS A 231 -20.20 -2.76 9.12
C LYS A 231 -20.93 -3.41 10.30
N LEU A 232 -21.85 -4.34 10.05
CA LEU A 232 -22.56 -5.06 11.11
C LEU A 232 -21.62 -5.97 11.93
N LEU A 233 -20.73 -6.70 11.26
CA LEU A 233 -19.71 -7.53 11.92
C LEU A 233 -18.74 -6.68 12.76
N CYS A 234 -18.34 -5.51 12.26
CA CYS A 234 -17.47 -4.59 12.98
C CYS A 234 -18.16 -4.02 14.24
N LEU A 235 -19.45 -3.69 14.15
CA LEU A 235 -20.25 -3.23 15.31
C LEU A 235 -20.48 -4.35 16.33
N LEU A 236 -20.74 -5.58 15.89
CA LEU A 236 -20.84 -6.73 16.77
C LEU A 236 -19.51 -7.00 17.49
N TYR A 237 -18.39 -6.91 16.77
CA TYR A 237 -17.06 -7.13 17.33
C TYR A 237 -16.69 -6.06 18.38
N THR A 238 -16.96 -4.78 18.12
CA THR A 238 -16.71 -3.71 19.10
C THR A 238 -17.59 -3.86 20.34
N LEU A 239 -18.86 -4.25 20.18
CA LEU A 239 -19.73 -4.54 21.32
C LEU A 239 -19.22 -5.72 22.15
N LEU A 240 -18.68 -6.77 21.52
CA LEU A 240 -18.10 -7.91 22.22
C LEU A 240 -16.83 -7.55 22.98
N ILE A 241 -15.95 -6.72 22.40
CA ILE A 241 -14.75 -6.21 23.08
C ILE A 241 -15.16 -5.39 24.30
N VAL A 242 -16.08 -4.44 24.15
CA VAL A 242 -16.52 -3.60 25.27
C VAL A 242 -17.13 -4.45 26.39
N LYS A 243 -17.95 -5.46 26.03
CA LYS A 243 -18.56 -6.36 27.03
C LYS A 243 -17.52 -7.24 27.73
N SER A 244 -16.50 -7.70 27.02
CA SER A 244 -15.36 -8.43 27.59
C SER A 244 -14.54 -7.56 28.54
N LEU A 245 -14.26 -6.31 28.18
CA LEU A 245 -13.55 -5.36 29.05
C LEU A 245 -14.35 -5.03 30.31
N VAL A 246 -15.65 -4.79 30.20
CA VAL A 246 -16.53 -4.57 31.38
C VAL A 246 -16.55 -5.79 32.29
N TYR A 247 -16.62 -7.00 31.71
CA TYR A 247 -16.58 -8.24 32.48
C TYR A 247 -15.23 -8.44 33.20
N CYS A 248 -14.12 -8.21 32.49
CA CYS A 248 -12.77 -8.29 33.05
C CYS A 248 -12.58 -7.28 34.19
N CYS A 249 -12.94 -6.02 33.97
CA CYS A 249 -12.91 -4.98 35.00
C CYS A 249 -13.78 -5.34 36.21
N GLY A 250 -15.00 -5.87 35.98
CA GLY A 250 -15.89 -6.32 37.04
C GLY A 250 -15.30 -7.46 37.88
N LEU A 251 -14.70 -8.48 37.24
CA LEU A 251 -14.05 -9.58 37.94
C LEU A 251 -12.81 -9.16 38.72
N CYS A 252 -12.02 -8.23 38.17
CA CYS A 252 -10.88 -7.65 38.88
C CYS A 252 -11.33 -6.89 40.14
N LEU A 253 -12.39 -6.08 40.04
CA LEU A 253 -12.95 -5.37 41.20
C LEU A 253 -13.50 -6.33 42.25
N ILE A 254 -14.22 -7.38 41.85
CA ILE A 254 -14.73 -8.41 42.77
C ILE A 254 -13.56 -9.14 43.46
N SER A 255 -12.49 -9.48 42.73
CA SER A 255 -11.31 -10.12 43.31
C SER A 255 -10.60 -9.22 44.32
N ILE A 256 -10.51 -7.92 44.04
CA ILE A 256 -9.92 -6.93 44.96
C ILE A 256 -10.77 -6.77 46.23
N VAL A 257 -12.10 -6.72 46.09
CA VAL A 257 -13.02 -6.61 47.24
C VAL A 257 -13.01 -7.89 48.09
N ARG A 258 -12.96 -9.08 47.47
CA ARG A 258 -12.89 -10.35 48.20
C ARG A 258 -11.55 -10.52 48.93
N ASN A 259 -10.43 -10.12 48.32
CA ASN A 259 -9.10 -10.16 48.95
C ASN A 259 -8.93 -9.14 50.09
N LYS A 260 -9.83 -8.16 50.21
CA LYS A 260 -9.85 -7.19 51.31
C LYS A 260 -10.74 -7.58 52.49
N THR A 261 -11.38 -8.75 52.45
CA THR A 261 -12.12 -9.27 53.61
C THR A 261 -11.11 -9.95 54.56
N PRO A 262 -10.90 -9.45 55.80
CA PRO A 262 -9.91 -10.02 56.71
C PRO A 262 -10.33 -11.41 57.17
N SER A 263 -9.40 -12.36 57.16
CA SER A 263 -9.53 -13.63 57.86
C SER A 263 -9.53 -13.35 59.37
N THR A 264 -10.71 -13.21 59.98
CA THR A 264 -10.86 -13.26 61.44
C THR A 264 -10.69 -14.72 61.91
N ARG A 265 -9.43 -15.12 62.10
CA ARG A 265 -9.09 -16.36 62.80
C ARG A 265 -9.21 -16.10 64.30
N VAL A 266 -10.29 -16.58 64.91
CA VAL A 266 -10.43 -16.69 66.37
C VAL A 266 -9.33 -17.64 66.88
N LYS A 267 -8.53 -17.15 67.82
CA LYS A 267 -7.63 -17.95 68.65
C LYS A 267 -8.33 -18.13 69.99
N GLN A 268 -8.64 -19.37 70.34
CA GLN A 268 -9.20 -19.73 71.65
C GLN A 268 -8.37 -20.91 72.18
N ASP A 269 -7.37 -20.58 73.00
CA ASP A 269 -6.73 -21.46 73.96
C ASP A 269 -7.04 -20.85 75.34
N GLY A 270 -7.62 -21.64 76.24
CA GLY A 270 -8.01 -21.25 77.61
C GLY A 270 -9.36 -21.81 78.01
#